data_AF-A0AA42KTW6-F1
#
_entry.id   AF-A0AA42KTW6-F1
#
_cell.length_a   1.000
_cell.length_b   1.000
_cell.length_c   1.000
_cell.angle_alpha   90.00
_cell.angle_beta   90.00
_cell.angle_gamma   90.00
#
_symmetry.space_group_name_H-M   'P 1'
#
loop_
_entity.id
_entity.type
_entity.pdbx_description
1 polymer ?
#
loop_
_entity_poly.entity_id
_entity_poly.type
_entity_poly.pdbx_seq_one_letter_code
_entity_poly.pdbx_strand_id
1 'polypeptide(L)'
;MTTTPYLLDQLETADMLLIDGLHAWQFELNEALLDQADAAANAGHPFASEDVVLQIESIDGRDRREWRFSYNQVMEASYQAEDESWLLHAGEQQHRLCCLGAVTASGDDE
;
A
#
# COMPACT_ATOMS: atom_id res chain seq x y z
N MET A 1 -13.66 18.19 1.91
CA MET A 1 -13.55 17.05 2.84
C MET A 1 -12.34 16.26 2.39
N THR A 2 -11.19 16.40 3.06
CA THR A 2 -9.99 15.66 2.67
C THR A 2 -10.18 14.20 3.07
N THR A 3 -10.56 13.36 2.11
CA THR A 3 -10.56 11.90 2.29
C THR A 3 -9.10 11.49 2.46
N THR A 4 -8.78 10.82 3.56
CA THR A 4 -7.43 10.26 3.72
C THR A 4 -7.28 9.16 2.68
N PRO A 5 -6.29 9.25 1.76
CA PRO A 5 -6.09 8.21 0.78
C PRO A 5 -5.66 6.92 1.47
N TYR A 6 -6.33 5.82 1.12
CA TYR A 6 -5.89 4.50 1.55
C TYR A 6 -4.63 4.12 0.77
N LEU A 7 -3.71 3.43 1.45
CA LEU A 7 -2.48 2.92 0.83
C LEU A 7 -2.80 2.08 -0.42
N LEU A 8 -3.86 1.27 -0.35
CA LEU A 8 -4.24 0.37 -1.41
C LEU A 8 -4.59 1.11 -2.73
N ASP A 9 -5.37 2.19 -2.63
CA ASP A 9 -5.73 3.06 -3.77
C ASP A 9 -4.49 3.66 -4.44
N GLN A 10 -3.49 4.01 -3.62
CA GLN A 10 -2.23 4.55 -4.11
C GLN A 10 -1.34 3.47 -4.74
N LEU A 11 -1.37 2.25 -4.22
CA LEU A 11 -0.65 1.11 -4.82
C LEU A 11 -1.21 0.71 -6.18
N GLU A 12 -2.52 0.84 -6.40
CA GLU A 12 -3.14 0.57 -7.71
C GLU A 12 -2.68 1.55 -8.80
N THR A 13 -2.32 2.78 -8.42
CA THR A 13 -1.87 3.83 -9.34
C THR A 13 -0.36 4.06 -9.32
N ALA A 14 0.35 3.46 -8.36
CA ALA A 14 1.80 3.57 -8.25
C ALA A 14 2.50 2.76 -9.34
N ASP A 15 3.54 3.35 -9.93
CA ASP A 15 4.44 2.64 -10.85
C ASP A 15 5.65 2.08 -10.09
N MET A 16 6.08 2.78 -9.04
CA MET A 16 7.25 2.44 -8.24
C MET A 16 6.90 2.51 -6.75
N LEU A 17 7.53 1.66 -5.95
CA LEU A 17 7.31 1.61 -4.51
C LEU A 17 8.66 1.68 -3.79
N LEU A 18 8.72 2.46 -2.71
CA LEU A 18 9.85 2.47 -1.77
C LEU A 18 9.42 1.81 -0.47
N ILE A 19 10.24 0.93 0.08
CA ILE A 19 10.05 0.35 1.42
C ILE A 19 11.25 0.66 2.31
N ASP A 20 11.04 1.37 3.41
CA ASP A 20 12.09 1.81 4.34
C ASP A 20 13.23 2.60 3.64
N GLY A 21 12.91 3.29 2.55
CA GLY A 21 13.87 3.97 1.68
C GLY A 21 14.58 3.08 0.65
N LEU A 22 14.24 1.79 0.56
CA LEU A 22 14.73 0.87 -0.47
C LEU A 22 13.79 0.83 -1.67
N HIS A 23 14.32 0.90 -2.89
CA HIS A 23 13.55 0.73 -4.12
C HIS A 23 13.02 -0.69 -4.25
N ALA A 24 11.71 -0.86 -4.18
CA ALA A 24 11.07 -2.08 -4.64
C ALA A 24 11.30 -2.21 -6.15
N TRP A 25 11.86 -3.33 -6.55
CA TRP A 25 12.01 -3.71 -7.93
C TRP A 25 10.67 -4.14 -8.52
N GLN A 26 9.86 -4.83 -7.71
CA GLN A 26 8.54 -5.34 -8.08
C GLN A 26 7.64 -5.34 -6.85
N PHE A 27 6.35 -5.11 -7.06
CA PHE A 27 5.33 -5.41 -6.07
C PHE A 27 4.14 -6.04 -6.79
N GLU A 28 3.42 -6.91 -6.08
CA GLU A 28 2.24 -7.59 -6.57
C GLU A 28 1.11 -7.45 -5.54
N LEU A 29 -0.10 -7.21 -6.05
CA LEU A 29 -1.31 -7.15 -5.25
C LEU A 29 -2.14 -8.41 -5.46
N ASN A 30 -2.75 -8.91 -4.40
CA ASN A 30 -3.66 -10.05 -4.47
C ASN A 30 -5.02 -9.61 -5.03
N GLU A 31 -5.14 -9.57 -6.36
CA GLU A 31 -6.34 -9.14 -7.08
C GLU A 31 -7.61 -9.86 -6.60
N ALA A 32 -7.54 -11.16 -6.29
CA ALA A 32 -8.68 -11.92 -5.81
C ALA A 32 -9.16 -11.47 -4.43
N LEU A 33 -8.25 -10.99 -3.58
CA LEU A 33 -8.59 -10.43 -2.28
C LEU A 33 -9.14 -9.00 -2.42
N LEU A 34 -8.61 -8.22 -3.37
CA LEU A 34 -9.10 -6.89 -3.68
C LEU A 34 -10.52 -6.91 -4.25
N ASP A 35 -10.80 -7.83 -5.17
CA ASP A 35 -12.15 -8.03 -5.71
C ASP A 35 -13.17 -8.35 -4.60
N GLN A 36 -12.79 -9.19 -3.64
CA GLN A 36 -13.64 -9.48 -2.47
C GLN A 36 -13.84 -8.25 -1.58
N ALA A 37 -12.78 -7.47 -1.36
CA ALA A 37 -12.86 -6.23 -0.59
C ALA A 37 -13.80 -5.22 -1.24
N ASP A 38 -13.69 -5.03 -2.55
CA ASP A 38 -14.55 -4.14 -3.32
C ASP A 38 -16.00 -4.64 -3.32
N ALA A 39 -16.23 -5.93 -3.54
CA ALA A 39 -17.57 -6.52 -3.46
C ALA A 39 -18.21 -6.32 -2.08
N ALA A 40 -17.44 -6.47 -0.99
CA ALA A 40 -17.91 -6.22 0.36
C ALA A 40 -18.21 -4.73 0.60
N ALA A 41 -17.35 -3.82 0.13
CA ALA A 41 -17.56 -2.37 0.22
C ALA A 41 -18.82 -1.93 -0.55
N ASN A 42 -19.04 -2.44 -1.77
CA ASN A 42 -20.25 -2.21 -2.56
C ASN A 42 -21.51 -2.74 -1.85
N ALA A 43 -21.38 -3.85 -1.13
CA ALA A 43 -22.46 -4.40 -0.31
C ALA A 43 -22.67 -3.65 1.02
N GLY A 44 -21.81 -2.67 1.35
CA GLY A 44 -21.86 -1.93 2.61
C GLY A 44 -21.39 -2.75 3.82
N HIS A 45 -20.58 -3.79 3.60
CA HIS A 45 -20.03 -4.64 4.65
C HIS A 45 -18.55 -4.32 4.91
N PRO A 46 -18.11 -4.32 6.17
CA PRO A 46 -16.69 -4.22 6.48
C PRO A 46 -15.96 -5.47 5.98
N PHE A 47 -14.84 -5.25 5.29
CA PHE A 47 -13.93 -6.30 4.86
C PHE A 47 -12.63 -6.24 5.66
N ALA A 48 -12.17 -7.39 6.11
CA ALA A 48 -10.92 -7.55 6.82
C ALA A 48 -10.38 -8.95 6.53
N SER A 49 -9.08 -9.05 6.27
CA SER A 49 -8.42 -10.31 5.99
C SER A 49 -6.99 -10.31 6.50
N GLU A 50 -6.58 -11.44 7.07
CA GLU A 50 -5.19 -11.68 7.49
C GLU A 50 -4.35 -12.25 6.34
N ASP A 51 -4.98 -12.49 5.18
CA ASP A 51 -4.29 -12.98 3.99
C ASP A 51 -3.40 -11.89 3.37
N VAL A 52 -2.32 -12.32 2.70
CA VAL A 52 -1.33 -11.41 2.11
C VAL A 52 -1.97 -10.70 0.92
N VAL A 53 -2.10 -9.37 1.04
CA VAL A 53 -2.63 -8.53 -0.04
C VAL A 53 -1.50 -7.93 -0.87
N LEU A 54 -0.38 -7.59 -0.23
CA LEU A 54 0.72 -6.87 -0.86
C LEU A 54 2.00 -7.66 -0.66
N GLN A 55 2.63 -8.02 -1.78
CA GLN A 55 3.97 -8.59 -1.81
C GLN A 55 4.90 -7.59 -2.48
N ILE A 56 6.05 -7.35 -1.85
CA ILE A 56 7.05 -6.39 -2.32
C ILE A 56 8.38 -7.11 -2.41
N GLU A 57 9.06 -6.96 -3.53
CA GLU A 57 10.40 -7.45 -3.77
C GLU A 57 11.35 -6.28 -4.04
N SER A 58 12.44 -6.21 -3.29
CA SER A 58 13.54 -5.26 -3.49
C SER A 58 14.86 -5.99 -3.64
N ILE A 59 15.81 -5.34 -4.31
CA ILE A 59 17.18 -5.83 -4.45
C ILE A 59 18.10 -4.81 -3.77
N ASP A 60 18.65 -5.21 -2.63
CA ASP A 60 19.68 -4.45 -1.92
C ASP A 60 21.07 -4.94 -2.39
N GLY A 61 21.54 -4.36 -3.49
CA GLY A 61 22.82 -4.71 -4.11
C GLY A 61 22.80 -6.10 -4.76
N ARG A 62 23.16 -7.15 -4.01
CA ARG A 62 23.14 -8.55 -4.48
C ARG A 62 22.11 -9.42 -3.77
N ASP A 63 21.52 -8.93 -2.69
CA ASP A 63 20.58 -9.70 -1.88
C ASP A 63 19.15 -9.29 -2.23
N ARG A 64 18.28 -10.29 -2.39
CA ARG A 64 16.85 -10.06 -2.66
C ARG A 64 16.11 -10.07 -1.33
N ARG A 65 15.38 -9.00 -1.07
CA ARG A 65 14.51 -8.89 0.10
C ARG A 65 13.07 -8.91 -0.36
N GLU A 66 12.26 -9.65 0.36
CA GLU A 66 10.83 -9.78 0.10
C GLU A 66 10.08 -9.41 1.37
N TRP A 67 9.04 -8.59 1.23
CA TRP A 67 8.11 -8.25 2.30
C TRP A 67 6.70 -8.63 1.88
N ARG A 68 5.91 -9.06 2.85
CA ARG A 68 4.51 -9.45 2.67
C ARG A 68 3.69 -8.79 3.74
N PHE A 69 2.64 -8.09 3.32
CA PHE A 69 1.71 -7.42 4.20
C PHE A 69 0.31 -7.97 3.97
N SER A 70 -0.38 -8.28 5.07
CA SER A 70 -1.78 -8.68 5.03
C SER A 70 -2.69 -7.49 4.74
N TYR A 71 -3.91 -7.78 4.28
CA TYR A 71 -4.91 -6.74 4.03
C TYR A 71 -5.14 -5.86 5.25
N ASN A 72 -5.27 -6.45 6.43
CA ASN A 72 -5.43 -5.70 7.68
C ASN A 72 -4.26 -4.75 7.92
N GLN A 73 -3.01 -5.20 7.76
CA GLN A 73 -1.84 -4.34 7.97
C GLN A 73 -1.77 -3.15 6.99
N VAL A 74 -2.18 -3.37 5.73
CA VAL A 74 -2.27 -2.31 4.72
C VAL A 74 -3.40 -1.33 5.04
N MET A 75 -4.52 -1.82 5.57
CA MET A 75 -5.65 -0.98 5.98
C MET A 75 -5.40 -0.21 7.28
N GLU A 76 -4.64 -0.79 8.20
CA GLU A 76 -4.18 -0.15 9.44
C GLU A 76 -3.02 0.83 9.20
N ALA A 77 -2.54 0.93 7.95
CA ALA A 77 -1.44 1.81 7.60
C ALA A 77 -1.81 3.28 7.85
N SER A 78 -0.91 3.99 8.55
CA SER A 78 -1.11 5.40 8.85
C SER A 78 -0.50 6.29 7.76
N TYR A 79 -1.33 7.05 7.06
CA TYR A 79 -0.88 8.02 6.06
C TYR A 79 -0.12 9.18 6.73
N GLN A 80 1.00 9.56 6.14
CA GLN A 80 1.89 10.63 6.58
C GLN A 80 1.94 11.68 5.46
N ALA A 81 1.20 12.78 5.64
CA ALA A 81 1.09 13.84 4.64
C ALA A 81 2.40 14.64 4.41
N GLU A 82 3.35 14.57 5.34
CA GLU A 82 4.64 15.29 5.22
C GLU A 82 5.53 14.75 4.10
N ASP A 83 5.45 13.43 3.87
CA ASP A 83 6.35 12.69 2.97
C ASP A 83 5.56 11.78 2.01
N GLU A 84 4.23 11.99 1.95
CA GLU A 84 3.27 11.20 1.16
C GLU A 84 3.52 9.68 1.31
N SER A 85 3.66 9.25 2.56
CA SER A 85 4.09 7.89 2.91
C SER A 85 3.11 7.20 3.85
N TRP A 86 3.15 5.88 3.90
CA TRP A 86 2.30 5.06 4.76
C TRP A 86 3.15 4.25 5.73
N LEU A 87 2.81 4.33 7.01
CA LEU A 87 3.47 3.56 8.04
C LEU A 87 2.69 2.27 8.32
N LEU A 88 3.29 1.12 8.01
CA LEU A 88 2.74 -0.20 8.28
C LEU A 88 3.40 -0.82 9.50
N HIS A 89 2.60 -1.60 10.23
CA HIS A 89 3.05 -2.36 11.39
C HIS A 89 3.08 -3.85 11.04
N ALA A 90 4.28 -4.44 11.05
CA ALA A 90 4.51 -5.87 10.86
C ALA A 90 5.02 -6.51 12.16
N GLY A 91 4.06 -6.78 13.05
CA GLY A 91 4.37 -7.26 14.40
C GLY A 91 5.15 -6.21 15.18
N GLU A 92 6.41 -6.50 15.48
CA GLU A 92 7.31 -5.59 16.23
C GLU A 92 8.05 -4.60 15.33
N GLN A 93 8.01 -4.80 14.00
CA GLN A 93 8.70 -3.96 13.03
C GLN A 93 7.72 -2.97 12.39
N GLN A 94 8.22 -1.78 12.09
CA GLN A 94 7.48 -0.78 11.33
C GLN A 94 8.17 -0.58 9.99
N HIS A 95 7.37 -0.48 8.93
CA HIS A 95 7.86 -0.25 7.58
C HIS A 95 7.18 0.97 7.00
N ARG A 96 7.97 1.87 6.43
CA ARG A 96 7.45 3.01 5.69
C ARG A 96 7.37 2.66 4.21
N LEU A 97 6.19 2.77 3.63
CA LEU A 97 5.98 2.67 2.19
C LEU A 97 5.80 4.06 1.59
N CYS A 98 6.51 4.36 0.51
CA CYS A 98 6.25 5.54 -0.31
C CYS A 98 5.89 5.08 -1.73
N CYS A 99 4.64 5.33 -2.12
CA CYS A 99 4.17 5.08 -3.47
C CYS A 99 4.68 6.20 -4.39
N LEU A 100 5.55 5.84 -5.33
CA LEU A 100 6.07 6.73 -6.35
C LEU A 100 5.30 6.47 -7.65
N GLY A 101 4.28 7.27 -7.91
CA GLY A 101 3.41 7.16 -9.08
C GLY A 101 3.42 8.42 -9.95
N ALA A 102 2.98 8.28 -11.19
CA ALA A 102 2.79 9.39 -12.11
C ALA A 102 1.64 10.28 -11.60
N VAL A 103 1.98 11.30 -10.81
CA VAL A 103 1.21 12.53 -10.57
C VAL A 103 -0.31 12.29 -10.70
N THR A 104 -0.95 11.79 -9.66
CA THR A 104 -2.30 12.30 -9.41
C THR A 104 -2.07 13.74 -8.97
N ALA A 105 -2.01 14.64 -9.95
CA ALA A 105 -2.25 16.05 -9.70
C ALA A 105 -3.54 16.04 -8.91
N SER A 106 -3.43 16.28 -7.60
CA SER A 106 -4.59 16.62 -6.80
C SER A 106 -5.19 17.78 -7.58
N GLY A 107 -6.29 17.51 -8.27
CA GLY A 107 -7.05 18.53 -8.96
C GLY A 107 -7.54 19.45 -7.86
N ASP A 108 -6.74 20.48 -7.60
CA ASP A 108 -7.19 21.71 -6.99
C ASP A 108 -8.23 22.28 -7.98
N ASP A 109 -9.46 21.79 -7.84
CA ASP A 109 -10.64 22.34 -8.49
C ASP A 109 -10.96 23.64 -7.74
N GLU A 110 -10.35 24.74 -8.19
CA GLU A 110 -10.85 26.11 -7.99
C GLU A 110 -11.41 26.69 -9.30
#